data_AF-A0A1B6EJS5-F1
#
_entry.id   AF-A0A1B6EJS5-F1
#
_cell.length_a   1.000
_cell.length_b   1.000
_cell.length_c   1.000
_cell.angle_alpha   90.00
_cell.angle_beta   90.00
_cell.angle_gamma   90.00
#
_symmetry.space_group_name_H-M   'P 1'
#
loop_
_entity.id
_entity.type
_entity.pdbx_description
1 polymer ?
#
loop_
_entity_poly.entity_id
_entity_poly.type
_entity_poly.pdbx_seq_one_letter_code
_entity_poly.pdbx_strand_id
1 'polypeptide(L)'
;KKSAFSESGYPMYTSNIDDYENDEILTYEEVALYYPRANHKRPIVLIGPPNIGRHELRQKLMEDSDRVAAAVPHTSRARKDGEIDGQDYHFITRAQFEADILSRKFVEHGE
;
A
#
# COMPACT_ATOMS: atom_id res chain seq x y z
N LYS A 1 15.35 -23.65 -13.78
CA LYS A 1 15.38 -24.54 -14.98
C LYS A 1 14.37 -25.66 -14.73
N LYS A 2 13.44 -25.86 -15.69
CA LYS A 2 12.10 -26.51 -15.62
C LYS A 2 11.08 -25.71 -14.80
N SER A 3 10.24 -24.93 -15.48
CA SER A 3 8.94 -24.54 -14.92
C SER A 3 8.09 -25.80 -14.83
N ALA A 4 7.56 -26.08 -13.64
CA ALA A 4 6.59 -27.15 -13.50
C ALA A 4 5.29 -26.70 -14.19
N PHE A 5 4.73 -27.56 -15.02
CA PHE A 5 3.39 -27.41 -15.58
C PHE A 5 2.49 -28.43 -14.88
N SER A 6 1.24 -28.05 -14.62
CA SER A 6 0.23 -29.01 -14.17
C SER A 6 -0.11 -29.99 -15.30
N GLU A 7 -0.75 -31.12 -14.96
CA GLU A 7 -1.21 -32.12 -15.94
C GLU A 7 -2.18 -31.51 -16.98
N SER A 8 -2.78 -30.37 -16.65
CA SER A 8 -3.69 -29.56 -17.49
C SER A 8 -3.00 -28.45 -18.29
N GLY A 9 -1.67 -28.35 -18.28
CA GLY A 9 -0.92 -27.45 -19.17
C GLY A 9 -0.88 -25.96 -18.77
N TYR A 10 -1.22 -25.62 -17.52
CA TYR A 10 -1.09 -24.24 -17.03
C TYR A 10 0.29 -23.97 -16.42
N PRO A 11 0.89 -22.79 -16.69
CA PRO A 11 2.17 -22.41 -16.10
C PRO A 11 2.02 -22.25 -14.58
N MET A 12 2.76 -23.04 -13.81
CA MET A 12 2.82 -22.85 -12.36
C MET A 12 3.66 -21.59 -12.08
N TYR A 13 3.00 -20.53 -11.61
CA TYR A 13 3.72 -19.37 -11.08
C TYR A 13 4.42 -19.82 -9.79
N THR A 14 5.75 -19.96 -9.86
CA THR A 14 6.58 -20.03 -8.65
C THR A 14 6.78 -18.62 -8.17
N SER A 15 5.90 -18.23 -7.29
CA SER A 15 5.87 -16.95 -6.68
C SER A 15 6.06 -17.23 -5.20
N ASN A 16 7.22 -16.88 -4.65
CA ASN A 16 7.34 -16.78 -3.20
C ASN A 16 6.32 -15.70 -2.77
N ILE A 17 5.14 -16.18 -2.38
CA ILE A 17 3.90 -15.50 -2.01
C ILE A 17 3.44 -16.27 -0.78
N ASP A 18 4.13 -16.13 0.34
CA ASP A 18 3.74 -16.86 1.55
C ASP A 18 2.69 -16.11 2.39
N ASP A 19 2.15 -14.98 1.92
CA ASP A 19 1.14 -14.20 2.68
C ASP A 19 0.00 -13.57 1.86
N TYR A 20 -0.16 -13.92 0.58
CA TYR A 20 -1.45 -13.68 -0.08
C TYR A 20 -2.22 -14.97 0.02
N GLU A 21 -3.29 -14.96 0.82
CA GLU A 21 -4.33 -15.98 0.74
C GLU A 21 -4.60 -16.25 -0.74
N ASN A 22 -4.61 -17.54 -1.09
CA ASN A 22 -4.92 -18.03 -2.43
C ASN A 22 -6.41 -17.74 -2.70
N ASP A 23 -6.77 -16.46 -2.81
CA ASP A 23 -8.07 -16.04 -3.28
C ASP A 23 -8.17 -16.56 -4.71
N GLU A 24 -8.95 -17.62 -4.86
CA GLU A 24 -9.23 -18.24 -6.13
C GLU A 24 -9.71 -17.15 -7.09
N ILE A 25 -8.90 -16.85 -8.11
CA ILE A 25 -9.25 -15.83 -9.09
C ILE A 25 -10.48 -16.34 -9.85
N LEU A 26 -11.65 -15.80 -9.50
CA LEU A 26 -12.92 -16.19 -10.10
C LEU A 26 -12.92 -15.87 -11.60
N THR A 27 -13.57 -16.70 -12.40
CA THR A 27 -13.82 -16.39 -13.83
C THR A 27 -14.68 -15.13 -13.98
N TYR A 28 -15.57 -14.89 -13.01
CA TYR A 28 -16.43 -13.72 -12.94
C TYR A 28 -16.48 -13.19 -11.50
N GLU A 29 -16.25 -11.90 -11.34
CA GLU A 29 -16.43 -11.18 -10.07
C GLU A 29 -17.73 -10.38 -10.14
N GLU A 30 -18.61 -10.53 -9.14
CA GLU A 30 -19.82 -9.71 -9.05
C GLU A 30 -19.43 -8.28 -8.63
N VAL A 31 -19.90 -7.28 -9.40
CA VAL A 31 -19.58 -5.88 -9.17
C VAL A 31 -20.85 -5.02 -9.09
N ALA A 32 -20.79 -3.95 -8.31
CA ALA A 32 -21.90 -3.00 -8.15
C ALA A 32 -21.43 -1.55 -8.40
N LEU A 33 -22.37 -0.69 -8.79
CA LEU A 33 -22.11 0.74 -8.91
C LEU A 33 -21.88 1.38 -7.54
N TYR A 34 -20.72 2.01 -7.37
CA TYR A 34 -20.37 2.77 -6.17
C TYR A 34 -20.10 4.24 -6.51
N TYR A 35 -21.02 5.13 -6.13
CA TYR A 35 -20.90 6.56 -6.38
C TYR A 35 -20.06 7.25 -5.30
N PRO A 36 -19.03 8.03 -5.67
CA PRO A 36 -18.24 8.82 -4.72
C PRO A 36 -19.13 9.80 -3.93
N ARG A 37 -18.93 9.86 -2.62
CA ARG A 37 -19.61 10.84 -1.77
C ARG A 37 -18.80 12.13 -1.73
N ALA A 38 -19.48 13.28 -1.73
CA ALA A 38 -18.82 14.58 -1.78
C ALA A 38 -17.81 14.79 -0.64
N ASN A 39 -18.12 14.28 0.56
CA ASN A 39 -17.31 14.38 1.78
C ASN A 39 -16.50 13.11 2.12
N HIS A 40 -16.50 12.09 1.25
CA HIS A 40 -15.72 10.87 1.46
C HIS A 40 -15.06 10.47 0.14
N LYS A 41 -13.90 11.07 -0.11
CA LYS A 41 -13.12 10.83 -1.32
C LYS A 41 -12.51 9.43 -1.28
N ARG A 42 -12.48 8.75 -2.42
CA ARG A 42 -11.79 7.45 -2.57
C ARG A 42 -10.28 7.69 -2.60
N PRO A 43 -9.46 6.97 -1.82
CA PRO A 43 -8.01 7.05 -1.91
C PRO A 43 -7.52 6.69 -3.32
N ILE A 44 -6.50 7.41 -3.80
CA ILE A 44 -5.83 7.11 -5.06
C ILE A 44 -4.51 6.41 -4.72
N VAL A 45 -4.32 5.20 -5.23
CA VAL A 45 -3.11 4.39 -5.01
C VAL A 45 -2.38 4.22 -6.34
N LEU A 46 -1.08 4.51 -6.36
CA LEU A 46 -0.24 4.40 -7.56
C LEU A 46 0.60 3.12 -7.51
N ILE A 47 0.23 2.12 -8.30
CA ILE A 47 0.94 0.84 -8.43
C ILE A 47 1.72 0.76 -9.76
N GLY A 48 2.81 0.00 -9.78
CA GLY A 48 3.64 -0.21 -10.98
C GLY A 48 5.11 -0.51 -10.66
N PRO A 49 5.95 -0.77 -11.67
CA PRO A 49 7.38 -1.01 -11.49
C PRO A 49 8.14 0.18 -10.84
N PRO A 50 9.40 0.01 -10.40
CA PRO A 50 10.26 1.14 -10.06
C PRO A 50 10.58 1.99 -11.30
N ASN A 51 10.90 3.27 -11.10
CA ASN A 51 11.38 4.21 -12.14
C ASN A 51 10.42 4.53 -13.30
N ILE A 52 9.11 4.32 -13.14
CA ILE A 52 8.10 4.66 -14.17
C ILE A 52 7.47 6.06 -14.00
N GLY A 53 7.99 6.89 -13.09
CA GLY A 53 7.44 8.23 -12.84
C GLY A 53 6.38 8.34 -11.73
N ARG A 54 6.16 7.29 -10.91
CA ARG A 54 5.11 7.29 -9.85
C ARG A 54 5.35 8.38 -8.80
N HIS A 55 6.60 8.60 -8.40
CA HIS A 55 6.94 9.59 -7.39
C HIS A 55 6.73 11.01 -7.94
N GLU A 56 7.18 11.26 -9.16
CA GLU A 56 7.04 12.51 -9.89
C GLU A 56 5.57 12.88 -10.11
N LEU A 57 4.74 11.89 -10.48
CA LEU A 57 3.30 12.08 -10.59
C LEU A 57 2.67 12.41 -9.23
N ARG A 58 3.08 11.73 -8.16
CA ARG A 58 2.62 12.04 -6.80
C ARG A 58 2.97 13.47 -6.42
N GLN A 59 4.20 13.93 -6.66
CA GLN A 59 4.61 15.30 -6.33
C GLN A 59 3.77 16.33 -7.10
N LYS A 60 3.56 16.12 -8.40
CA LYS A 60 2.69 17.00 -9.22
C LYS A 60 1.25 17.05 -8.72
N LEU A 61 0.70 15.93 -8.23
CA LEU A 61 -0.65 15.90 -7.65
C LEU A 61 -0.72 16.68 -6.32
N MET A 62 0.35 16.65 -5.52
CA MET A 62 0.43 17.35 -4.25
C MET A 62 0.57 18.88 -4.40
N GLU A 63 0.83 19.40 -5.61
CA GLU A 63 0.79 20.84 -5.91
C GLU A 63 -0.64 21.42 -5.71
N ASP A 64 -1.68 20.59 -5.84
CA ASP A 64 -3.09 20.93 -5.58
C ASP A 64 -3.48 20.48 -4.15
N SER A 65 -2.92 21.17 -3.15
CA SER A 65 -3.07 20.83 -1.73
C SER A 65 -4.50 20.98 -1.19
N ASP A 66 -5.37 21.72 -1.88
CA ASP A 66 -6.78 21.86 -1.53
C ASP A 66 -7.59 20.58 -1.84
N ARG A 67 -7.07 19.73 -2.74
CA ARG A 67 -7.77 18.54 -3.25
C ARG A 67 -7.07 17.24 -2.92
N VAL A 68 -5.75 17.26 -2.72
CA VAL A 68 -4.94 16.06 -2.49
C VAL A 68 -4.12 16.21 -1.21
N ALA A 69 -4.13 15.14 -0.41
CA ALA A 69 -3.28 15.02 0.76
C ALA A 69 -2.64 13.63 0.82
N ALA A 70 -1.48 13.57 1.46
CA ALA A 70 -0.82 12.32 1.79
C ALA A 70 -1.27 11.84 3.18
N ALA A 71 -1.38 10.52 3.36
CA ALA A 71 -1.49 9.95 4.70
C ALA A 71 -0.17 10.20 5.47
N VAL A 72 -0.27 10.58 6.75
CA VAL A 72 0.87 10.75 7.64
C VAL A 72 1.38 9.36 8.05
N PRO A 73 2.60 8.95 7.69
CA PRO A 73 3.13 7.65 8.02
C PRO A 73 3.52 7.56 9.51
N HIS A 74 3.65 6.35 10.04
CA HIS A 74 4.24 6.12 11.36
C HIS A 74 5.74 5.85 11.21
N THR A 75 6.53 6.18 12.23
CA THR A 75 7.95 5.81 12.30
C THR A 75 8.37 5.50 13.73
N SER A 76 9.30 4.54 13.87
CA SER A 76 9.97 4.25 15.14
C SER A 76 11.28 5.01 15.35
N ARG A 77 11.71 5.81 14.34
CA ARG A 77 12.89 6.66 14.45
C ARG A 77 12.61 7.81 15.42
N ALA A 78 13.62 8.21 16.18
CA ALA A 78 13.54 9.44 16.97
C ALA A 78 13.28 10.67 16.07
N ARG A 79 12.37 11.53 16.49
CA ARG A 79 12.09 12.82 15.86
C ARG A 79 13.37 13.66 15.78
N LYS A 80 13.68 14.19 14.61
CA LYS A 80 14.77 15.15 14.38
C LYS A 80 14.29 16.57 14.67
N ASP A 81 15.24 17.48 14.85
CA ASP A 81 14.94 18.89 15.00
C ASP A 81 14.21 19.43 13.76
N GLY A 82 13.11 20.16 13.99
CA GLY A 82 12.25 20.72 12.94
C GLY A 82 11.11 19.82 12.48
N GLU A 83 11.10 18.53 12.84
CA GLU A 83 9.97 17.64 12.54
C GLU A 83 8.81 17.84 13.54
N ILE A 84 7.58 17.72 13.07
CA ILE A 84 6.34 17.91 13.81
C ILE A 84 5.58 16.57 13.87
N ASP A 85 5.27 16.14 15.09
CA ASP A 85 4.47 14.94 15.32
C ASP A 85 3.03 15.13 14.84
N GLY A 86 2.52 14.17 14.08
CA GLY A 86 1.22 14.22 13.43
C GLY A 86 1.19 15.01 12.11
N GLN A 87 2.31 15.58 11.67
CA GLN A 87 2.43 16.23 10.36
C GLN A 87 3.43 15.49 9.47
N ASP A 88 4.67 15.32 9.93
CA ASP A 88 5.71 14.62 9.18
C ASP A 88 5.58 13.10 9.36
N TYR A 89 5.44 12.69 10.63
CA TYR A 89 5.22 11.31 11.03
C TYR A 89 4.38 11.27 12.31
N HIS A 90 3.76 10.13 12.57
CA HIS A 90 3.43 9.71 13.93
C HIS A 90 4.65 9.01 14.53
N PHE A 91 5.32 9.69 15.46
CA PHE A 91 6.51 9.17 16.11
C PHE A 91 6.10 8.24 17.26
N ILE A 92 6.28 6.92 17.06
CA ILE A 92 5.93 5.89 18.03
C ILE A 92 7.16 5.10 18.47
N THR A 93 7.06 4.35 19.57
CA THR A 93 8.17 3.49 20.00
C THR A 93 8.31 2.30 19.05
N ARG A 94 9.50 1.69 18.98
CA ARG A 94 9.71 0.46 18.21
C ARG A 94 8.78 -0.67 18.66
N ALA A 95 8.60 -0.84 19.97
CA ALA A 95 7.70 -1.84 20.52
C ALA A 95 6.24 -1.60 20.10
N GLN A 96 5.78 -0.35 20.07
CA GLN A 96 4.45 0.00 19.58
C GLN A 96 4.30 -0.28 18.08
N PHE A 97 5.31 0.07 17.28
CA PHE A 97 5.31 -0.19 15.83
C PHE A 97 5.19 -1.69 15.54
N GLU A 98 5.96 -2.52 16.24
CA GLU A 98 5.91 -3.98 16.13
C GLU A 98 4.54 -4.54 16.57
N ALA A 99 3.98 -4.04 17.67
CA ALA A 99 2.64 -4.42 18.10
C ALA A 99 1.55 -4.06 17.07
N ASP A 100 1.69 -2.90 16.40
CA ASP A 100 0.74 -2.44 15.37
C ASP A 100 0.89 -3.21 14.05
N ILE A 101 2.09 -3.69 13.69
CA ILE A 101 2.29 -4.67 12.61
C ILE A 101 1.53 -5.96 12.93
N LEU A 102 1.74 -6.54 14.12
CA LEU A 102 1.08 -7.79 14.53
C LEU A 102 -0.44 -7.65 14.59
N SER A 103 -0.92 -6.45 14.91
CA SER A 103 -2.34 -6.11 14.95
C SER A 103 -2.94 -5.75 13.58
N ARG A 104 -2.19 -5.92 12.48
CA ARG A 104 -2.61 -5.59 11.10
C ARG A 104 -3.16 -4.16 10.93
N LYS A 105 -2.55 -3.17 11.61
CA LYS A 105 -2.97 -1.77 11.50
C LYS A 105 -2.33 -1.01 10.33
N PHE A 106 -1.26 -1.54 9.74
CA PHE A 106 -0.57 -0.93 8.61
C PHE A 106 -1.00 -1.55 7.28
N VAL A 107 -1.21 -0.70 6.28
CA VAL A 107 -1.47 -1.13 4.88
C VAL A 107 -0.18 -1.62 4.23
N GLU A 108 0.94 -0.95 4.50
CA GLU A 108 2.28 -1.39 4.13
C GLU A 108 3.26 -1.00 5.25
N HIS A 109 4.35 -1.75 5.42
CA HIS A 109 5.47 -1.37 6.26
C HIS A 109 6.79 -1.86 5.65
N GLY A 110 7.89 -1.21 6.01
CA GLY A 110 9.24 -1.57 5.59
C GLY A 110 10.26 -1.26 6.69
N GLU A 111 11.49 -1.70 6.47
CA GLU A 111 12.65 -1.38 7.29
C GLU A 111 13.52 -0.31 6.63
#